data_AF-A0A9R1C2Y6-F1
#
_entry.id   AF-A0A9R1C2Y6-F1
#
_cell.length_a   1.000
_cell.length_b   1.000
_cell.length_c   1.000
_cell.angle_alpha   90.00
_cell.angle_beta   90.00
_cell.angle_gamma   90.00
#
_symmetry.space_group_name_H-M   'P 1'
#
loop_
_entity.id
_entity.type
_entity.pdbx_description
1 polymer ?
#
loop_
_entity_poly.entity_id
_entity_poly.type
_entity_poly.pdbx_seq_one_letter_code
_entity_poly.pdbx_strand_id
1 'polypeptide(L)'
;MFIIRTLMLEMTPIVRPKTCPMKPTRGIGQWLVAHSFLPTPPPPCPSAKASAAALPYLVVTAGAATSIPRPPPSSWGRASTPPPPPFPFFPGLRDILLLPPPRPSLWPLGLLPSFELDMASSATISSVGAQAALVSKPRNHGISGLKASSSISFELGSSFLGKTGSLRESVTTRVAPKAKSAARILPEASYKVAVLGAAGGIGQPLGLLIKMSPLVSELRLYDIANVKGVAADLSHCNTPSQVMDFTGPAELASCLKGVDVVVIPAGVPRKPGMTRDDLFNINAGIVKSLIEAVADNCPEAFIHIISNPVNSTVPIAAEILKQKGVYNPKKLFGVSTLDVVRANTFVAQKKGLKLIDVDVPVVGGHAGITILPLLSKTRPSVTFTDEETEQLTKRIQNAGTEVVEAKAGAGSATLSMAYAAARFVESSLRALAGDPDVYECTYVQSELTELPFFASRVKLGKNGVESIISSDLEGITEYEASALEALKPELKASIEKGIEFAHKQQGAAASV
;
A
#
# COMPACT_ATOMS: atom_id res chain seq x y z
N MET A 1 9.88 -2.05 -42.62
CA MET A 1 10.18 -0.92 -43.53
C MET A 1 9.07 0.11 -43.41
N PHE A 2 9.26 1.14 -42.59
CA PHE A 2 8.64 2.47 -42.71
C PHE A 2 9.46 3.43 -41.84
N ILE A 3 9.44 4.73 -42.15
CA ILE A 3 10.53 5.66 -41.79
C ILE A 3 10.09 6.64 -40.68
N ILE A 4 10.89 6.73 -39.62
CA ILE A 4 10.80 7.81 -38.63
C ILE A 4 11.52 9.04 -39.21
N ARG A 5 10.81 10.16 -39.35
CA ARG A 5 11.42 11.47 -39.63
C ARG A 5 11.68 12.22 -38.33
N THR A 6 12.94 12.31 -37.94
CA THR A 6 13.39 13.28 -36.92
C THR A 6 13.26 14.69 -37.46
N LEU A 7 12.72 15.62 -36.66
CA LEU A 7 12.62 17.04 -36.99
C LEU A 7 13.32 17.81 -35.87
N MET A 8 14.48 18.40 -36.17
CA MET A 8 15.20 19.22 -35.19
C MET A 8 14.64 20.64 -35.17
N LEU A 9 14.62 21.22 -33.96
CA LEU A 9 14.30 22.62 -33.71
C LEU A 9 15.45 23.23 -32.91
N GLU A 10 16.28 24.02 -33.57
CA GLU A 10 17.29 24.84 -32.90
C GLU A 10 16.60 26.02 -32.19
N MET A 11 16.98 26.28 -30.94
CA MET A 11 16.54 27.46 -30.20
C MET A 11 17.69 28.45 -30.06
N THR A 12 17.61 29.58 -30.77
CA THR A 12 18.48 30.74 -30.55
C THR A 12 17.84 31.73 -29.56
N PRO A 13 18.60 32.33 -28.63
CA PRO A 13 18.05 33.16 -27.56
C PRO A 13 17.80 34.60 -28.01
N ILE A 14 16.57 35.10 -27.86
CA ILE A 14 16.23 36.51 -28.13
C ILE A 14 16.29 37.34 -26.84
N VAL A 15 17.14 38.37 -26.86
CA VAL A 15 17.36 39.32 -25.74
C VAL A 15 16.26 40.39 -25.72
N ARG A 16 15.79 40.77 -24.53
CA ARG A 16 14.85 41.90 -24.34
C ARG A 16 15.58 43.24 -24.14
N PRO A 17 15.18 44.32 -24.83
CA PRO A 17 15.37 45.69 -24.35
C PRO A 17 14.18 46.15 -23.49
N LYS A 18 14.37 47.25 -22.74
CA LYS A 18 13.33 48.02 -22.05
C LYS A 18 13.32 49.46 -22.58
N THR A 19 12.18 50.14 -22.37
CA THR A 19 11.98 51.56 -21.95
C THR A 19 11.10 52.48 -22.84
N CYS A 20 9.96 52.86 -22.26
CA CYS A 20 9.41 54.23 -22.21
C CYS A 20 8.81 54.91 -23.49
N PRO A 21 8.00 55.98 -23.33
CA PRO A 21 6.70 56.03 -24.03
C PRO A 21 6.37 57.31 -24.80
N MET A 22 5.36 57.25 -25.69
CA MET A 22 4.62 58.43 -26.16
C MET A 22 3.12 58.18 -26.47
N LYS A 23 2.36 59.27 -26.30
CA LYS A 23 1.02 59.66 -26.80
C LYS A 23 1.11 61.20 -27.04
N PRO A 24 0.15 61.92 -27.69
CA PRO A 24 -1.18 61.52 -28.19
C PRO A 24 -1.54 62.02 -29.62
N THR A 25 -2.70 61.58 -30.14
CA THR A 25 -3.70 62.32 -30.98
C THR A 25 -4.84 61.31 -31.29
N ARG A 26 -6.13 61.52 -31.02
CA ARG A 26 -7.18 62.51 -31.39
C ARG A 26 -7.88 62.24 -32.74
N GLY A 27 -9.20 62.04 -32.68
CA GLY A 27 -10.13 61.67 -33.77
C GLY A 27 -11.31 60.87 -33.16
N ILE A 28 -12.23 61.50 -32.43
CA ILE A 28 -13.48 62.15 -32.89
C ILE A 28 -14.56 61.13 -33.32
N GLY A 29 -15.65 61.08 -32.54
CA GLY A 29 -16.83 60.24 -32.77
C GLY A 29 -17.76 60.25 -31.55
N GLN A 30 -18.88 60.97 -31.62
CA GLN A 30 -19.95 61.00 -30.62
C GLN A 30 -20.88 59.78 -30.82
N TRP A 31 -21.66 59.28 -29.84
CA TRP A 31 -22.79 59.97 -29.19
C TRP A 31 -23.12 59.47 -27.77
N LEU A 32 -24.07 60.19 -27.15
CA LEU A 32 -24.66 60.05 -25.80
C LEU A 32 -25.33 58.66 -25.56
N VAL A 33 -25.75 58.24 -24.35
CA VAL A 33 -26.19 58.95 -23.12
C VAL A 33 -25.63 58.26 -21.85
N ALA A 34 -25.49 59.00 -20.75
CA ALA A 34 -25.16 58.47 -19.43
C ALA A 34 -26.26 58.77 -18.40
N HIS A 35 -26.38 57.93 -17.36
CA HIS A 35 -27.01 58.29 -16.09
C HIS A 35 -26.17 57.78 -14.92
N SER A 36 -25.69 58.72 -14.12
CA SER A 36 -24.95 58.46 -12.88
C SER A 36 -25.81 58.84 -11.68
N PHE A 37 -25.84 58.04 -10.63
CA PHE A 37 -26.12 58.53 -9.27
C PHE A 37 -25.47 57.64 -8.19
N LEU A 38 -24.74 58.28 -7.30
CA LEU A 38 -24.19 57.72 -6.05
C LEU A 38 -24.14 58.86 -5.03
N PRO A 39 -24.68 58.69 -3.81
CA PRO A 39 -24.35 59.57 -2.70
C PRO A 39 -24.01 58.83 -1.39
N THR A 40 -22.75 58.98 -0.96
CA THR A 40 -22.26 59.22 0.43
C THR A 40 -22.64 58.31 1.63
N PRO A 41 -21.69 58.03 2.56
CA PRO A 41 -21.93 57.29 3.81
C PRO A 41 -22.44 58.16 4.99
N PRO A 42 -22.96 57.56 6.08
CA PRO A 42 -23.43 58.25 7.28
C PRO A 42 -22.31 58.68 8.28
N PRO A 43 -22.60 59.59 9.24
CA PRO A 43 -21.61 60.23 10.14
C PRO A 43 -21.40 59.54 11.51
N PRO A 44 -20.37 59.95 12.30
CA PRO A 44 -20.01 59.35 13.61
C PRO A 44 -20.43 60.18 14.87
N CYS A 45 -20.14 59.60 16.06
CA CYS A 45 -20.19 60.19 17.43
C CYS A 45 -21.61 60.38 18.06
N PRO A 46 -21.75 60.55 19.41
CA PRO A 46 -20.74 60.78 20.46
C PRO A 46 -20.73 59.75 21.63
N SER A 47 -20.13 60.10 22.78
CA SER A 47 -19.80 59.22 23.93
C SER A 47 -20.35 59.68 25.29
N ALA A 48 -20.53 58.76 26.27
CA ALA A 48 -20.63 59.09 27.71
C ALA A 48 -20.51 57.90 28.71
N LYS A 49 -19.65 58.09 29.74
CA LYS A 49 -19.81 57.73 31.19
C LYS A 49 -20.06 56.29 31.69
N ALA A 50 -18.94 55.62 31.98
CA ALA A 50 -18.52 54.91 33.21
C ALA A 50 -19.46 54.65 34.43
N SER A 51 -19.32 53.43 35.00
CA SER A 51 -19.32 53.08 36.45
C SER A 51 -19.00 51.56 36.62
N ALA A 52 -18.53 50.97 37.73
CA ALA A 52 -17.45 51.27 38.71
C ALA A 52 -17.31 50.04 39.66
N ALA A 53 -16.18 49.92 40.40
CA ALA A 53 -15.84 48.86 41.38
C ALA A 53 -15.55 47.45 40.80
N ALA A 54 -14.70 46.59 41.40
CA ALA A 54 -13.97 46.70 42.68
C ALA A 54 -12.48 46.27 42.60
N LEU A 55 -11.70 46.70 43.60
CA LEU A 55 -10.29 46.38 43.94
C LEU A 55 -10.27 45.89 45.43
N PRO A 56 -9.14 45.52 46.12
CA PRO A 56 -7.71 45.85 45.93
C PRO A 56 -6.77 44.61 45.99
N TYR A 57 -5.44 44.61 46.25
CA TYR A 57 -4.34 45.57 46.59
C TYR A 57 -3.12 45.23 45.67
N LEU A 58 -2.04 46.03 45.45
CA LEU A 58 -0.99 46.62 46.33
C LEU A 58 -0.06 45.56 46.95
N VAL A 59 1.28 45.63 46.91
CA VAL A 59 2.27 46.72 47.12
C VAL A 59 3.50 46.46 46.20
N VAL A 60 3.95 47.35 45.28
CA VAL A 60 4.80 48.57 45.43
C VAL A 60 6.23 48.23 45.94
N THR A 61 7.32 48.53 45.21
CA THR A 61 7.97 49.87 45.07
C THR A 61 8.62 50.11 43.69
N ALA A 62 9.13 51.32 43.45
CA ALA A 62 9.80 51.74 42.21
C ALA A 62 11.14 52.45 42.47
N GLY A 63 11.99 52.55 41.45
CA GLY A 63 13.23 53.34 41.42
C GLY A 63 13.35 54.10 40.08
N ALA A 64 13.96 55.29 40.08
CA ALA A 64 13.73 56.28 39.02
C ALA A 64 14.97 56.67 38.18
N ALA A 65 14.68 56.90 36.89
CA ALA A 65 15.30 57.88 35.98
C ALA A 65 16.80 57.82 35.61
N THR A 66 17.06 57.68 34.30
CA THR A 66 17.91 58.61 33.51
C THR A 66 17.68 58.39 32.01
N SER A 67 18.00 59.37 31.17
CA SER A 67 17.60 59.40 29.75
C SER A 67 18.76 59.72 28.78
N ILE A 68 19.11 58.78 27.90
CA ILE A 68 20.14 58.89 26.85
C ILE A 68 19.58 58.23 25.55
N PRO A 69 19.88 58.71 24.32
CA PRO A 69 19.00 58.54 23.16
C PRO A 69 19.20 57.24 22.34
N ARG A 70 18.25 56.98 21.42
CA ARG A 70 18.27 55.86 20.48
C ARG A 70 19.30 56.06 19.35
N PRO A 71 20.10 55.04 18.97
CA PRO A 71 20.89 55.05 17.74
C PRO A 71 20.04 54.76 16.48
N PRO A 72 20.53 55.12 15.27
CA PRO A 72 19.85 54.86 14.00
C PRO A 72 20.01 53.39 13.52
N PRO A 73 19.16 52.91 12.60
CA PRO A 73 19.28 51.56 12.03
C PRO A 73 20.51 51.45 11.11
N SER A 74 21.35 50.43 11.33
CA SER A 74 22.55 50.19 10.53
C SER A 74 22.27 49.36 9.27
N SER A 75 22.81 49.82 8.14
CA SER A 75 22.74 49.12 6.86
C SER A 75 23.72 47.94 6.81
N TRP A 76 23.19 46.71 6.81
CA TRP A 76 24.03 45.52 6.61
C TRP A 76 24.42 45.37 5.13
N GLY A 77 25.70 45.67 4.85
CA GLY A 77 26.31 45.50 3.54
C GLY A 77 26.40 44.04 3.11
N ARG A 78 26.44 43.81 1.79
CA ARG A 78 26.52 42.50 1.17
C ARG A 78 27.94 41.92 1.29
N ALA A 79 28.25 41.25 2.39
CA ALA A 79 29.51 40.52 2.55
C ALA A 79 29.49 39.19 1.77
N SER A 80 30.40 39.05 0.80
CA SER A 80 30.59 37.81 0.04
C SER A 80 31.51 36.85 0.78
N THR A 81 31.03 35.64 1.06
CA THR A 81 31.87 34.53 1.54
C THR A 81 32.85 34.09 0.44
N PRO A 82 34.15 33.87 0.74
CA PRO A 82 35.07 33.27 -0.22
C PRO A 82 34.71 31.81 -0.50
N PRO A 83 35.02 31.27 -1.70
CA PRO A 83 34.86 29.85 -1.99
C PRO A 83 35.87 29.00 -1.19
N PRO A 84 35.57 27.71 -0.93
CA PRO A 84 36.52 26.80 -0.28
C PRO A 84 37.77 26.57 -1.16
N PRO A 85 38.92 26.22 -0.55
CA PRO A 85 40.13 25.90 -1.31
C PRO A 85 39.96 24.62 -2.15
N PRO A 86 40.67 24.49 -3.28
CA PRO A 86 40.62 23.29 -4.10
C PRO A 86 41.27 22.09 -3.39
N PHE A 87 40.70 20.90 -3.59
CA PHE A 87 41.30 19.64 -3.16
C PHE A 87 42.60 19.35 -3.94
N PRO A 88 43.59 18.65 -3.33
CA PRO A 88 44.86 18.36 -3.98
C PRO A 88 44.69 17.41 -5.18
N PHE A 89 45.36 17.74 -6.28
CA PHE A 89 45.46 16.88 -7.46
C PHE A 89 46.32 15.64 -7.16
N PHE A 90 45.76 14.45 -7.40
CA PHE A 90 46.55 13.24 -7.65
C PHE A 90 46.70 13.04 -9.18
N PRO A 91 47.92 12.89 -9.71
CA PRO A 91 48.13 12.69 -11.14
C PRO A 91 47.99 11.20 -11.51
N GLY A 92 46.99 10.86 -12.33
CA GLY A 92 46.80 9.52 -12.87
C GLY A 92 45.57 9.43 -13.79
N LEU A 93 45.63 8.54 -14.77
CA LEU A 93 44.55 8.25 -15.74
C LEU A 93 43.97 9.45 -16.49
N ARG A 94 44.80 10.04 -17.38
CA ARG A 94 44.31 10.40 -18.72
C ARG A 94 44.78 9.33 -19.70
N ASP A 95 43.90 8.39 -20.02
CA ASP A 95 43.77 7.72 -21.31
C ASP A 95 42.55 6.79 -21.31
N ILE A 96 42.20 6.23 -22.48
CA ILE A 96 41.06 5.33 -22.71
C ILE A 96 39.68 6.01 -22.55
N LEU A 97 39.28 6.74 -23.59
CA LEU A 97 37.86 7.02 -23.86
C LEU A 97 37.60 7.01 -25.37
N LEU A 98 37.58 5.80 -25.97
CA LEU A 98 37.04 5.53 -27.33
C LEU A 98 37.04 4.01 -27.63
N LEU A 99 35.96 3.30 -27.27
CA LEU A 99 35.64 1.98 -27.84
C LEU A 99 34.11 1.84 -28.02
N PRO A 100 33.63 1.28 -29.14
CA PRO A 100 32.20 1.05 -29.39
C PRO A 100 31.68 -0.21 -28.66
N PRO A 101 30.35 -0.34 -28.46
CA PRO A 101 29.78 -1.53 -27.83
C PRO A 101 29.95 -2.79 -28.71
N PRO A 102 30.15 -3.97 -28.10
CA PRO A 102 30.32 -5.22 -28.85
C PRO A 102 29.00 -5.65 -29.53
N ARG A 103 29.11 -6.21 -30.73
CA ARG A 103 28.01 -6.94 -31.39
C ARG A 103 27.97 -8.38 -30.88
N PRO A 104 26.79 -9.04 -30.84
CA PRO A 104 26.70 -10.45 -30.44
C PRO A 104 27.48 -11.33 -31.41
N SER A 105 28.34 -12.21 -30.88
CA SER A 105 29.09 -13.19 -31.65
C SER A 105 28.26 -14.45 -31.88
N LEU A 106 28.18 -14.87 -33.14
CA LEU A 106 27.69 -16.19 -33.52
C LEU A 106 28.69 -17.25 -33.04
N TRP A 107 28.20 -18.30 -32.37
CA TRP A 107 28.99 -19.51 -32.11
C TRP A 107 28.70 -20.56 -33.21
N PRO A 108 29.73 -21.26 -33.72
CA PRO A 108 29.55 -22.28 -34.75
C PRO A 108 29.06 -23.61 -34.17
N LEU A 109 28.42 -24.42 -35.03
CA LEU A 109 28.12 -25.82 -34.77
C LEU A 109 29.42 -26.64 -34.70
N GLY A 110 29.57 -27.52 -33.69
CA GLY A 110 30.75 -28.38 -33.61
C GLY A 110 30.77 -29.38 -32.45
N LEU A 111 30.40 -30.64 -32.76
CA LEU A 111 30.84 -31.90 -32.14
C LEU A 111 30.47 -32.22 -30.67
N LEU A 112 30.05 -33.47 -30.49
CA LEU A 112 29.86 -34.16 -29.20
C LEU A 112 31.20 -34.66 -28.66
N PRO A 113 31.27 -34.94 -27.35
CA PRO A 113 31.81 -36.22 -26.90
C PRO A 113 30.78 -37.02 -26.10
N SER A 114 30.77 -38.34 -26.31
CA SER A 114 30.07 -39.28 -25.43
C SER A 114 30.87 -39.46 -24.13
N PHE A 115 30.19 -39.71 -23.02
CA PHE A 115 30.79 -40.27 -21.81
C PHE A 115 30.02 -41.51 -21.38
N GLU A 116 30.75 -42.59 -21.16
CA GLU A 116 30.24 -43.84 -20.61
C GLU A 116 29.97 -43.66 -19.11
N LEU A 117 28.95 -44.37 -18.59
CA LEU A 117 28.81 -44.58 -17.16
C LEU A 117 28.52 -46.06 -16.90
N ASP A 118 29.55 -46.77 -16.48
CA ASP A 118 29.47 -48.20 -16.19
C ASP A 118 28.77 -48.40 -14.83
N MET A 119 27.75 -49.25 -14.78
CA MET A 119 27.06 -49.60 -13.53
C MET A 119 26.76 -51.10 -13.47
N ALA A 120 27.80 -51.86 -13.13
CA ALA A 120 27.67 -53.27 -12.78
C ALA A 120 27.20 -53.42 -11.32
N SER A 121 26.01 -53.98 -11.11
CA SER A 121 25.61 -54.57 -9.84
C SER A 121 24.76 -55.82 -10.09
N SER A 122 25.05 -56.90 -9.37
CA SER A 122 24.54 -58.25 -9.67
C SER A 122 23.57 -58.75 -8.60
N ALA A 123 22.36 -59.14 -9.02
CA ALA A 123 21.39 -59.83 -8.18
C ALA A 123 20.35 -60.61 -9.01
N THR A 124 20.73 -61.79 -9.53
CA THR A 124 19.74 -62.81 -9.95
C THR A 124 19.16 -63.54 -8.74
N ILE A 125 17.85 -63.83 -8.74
CA ILE A 125 17.31 -65.10 -8.23
C ILE A 125 15.92 -65.39 -8.84
N SER A 126 15.61 -66.69 -8.94
CA SER A 126 14.64 -67.33 -9.83
C SER A 126 13.15 -67.06 -9.55
N SER A 127 12.35 -67.29 -10.60
CA SER A 127 10.91 -67.49 -10.54
C SER A 127 10.52 -68.92 -10.10
N VAL A 128 9.40 -69.04 -9.39
CA VAL A 128 8.57 -70.26 -9.27
C VAL A 128 7.10 -69.81 -9.29
N GLY A 129 6.19 -70.60 -9.85
CA GLY A 129 4.81 -70.18 -10.12
C GLY A 129 3.70 -71.04 -9.52
N ALA A 130 2.49 -70.47 -9.55
CA ALA A 130 1.15 -71.10 -9.59
C ALA A 130 0.81 -72.29 -8.68
N GLN A 131 -0.24 -72.13 -7.86
CA GLN A 131 -1.51 -72.89 -8.00
C GLN A 131 -2.66 -72.23 -7.21
N ALA A 132 -3.91 -72.73 -7.37
CA ALA A 132 -5.12 -72.09 -6.86
C ALA A 132 -6.30 -73.05 -6.58
N ALA A 133 -7.14 -72.70 -5.59
CA ALA A 133 -8.50 -73.21 -5.31
C ALA A 133 -9.23 -72.16 -4.42
N LEU A 134 -10.42 -71.63 -4.75
CA LEU A 134 -11.77 -72.18 -4.50
C LEU A 134 -12.02 -72.42 -2.99
N VAL A 135 -13.06 -71.89 -2.32
CA VAL A 135 -14.51 -71.72 -2.60
C VAL A 135 -15.00 -70.42 -1.87
N SER A 136 -16.08 -69.66 -2.15
CA SER A 136 -17.43 -69.89 -2.73
C SER A 136 -18.01 -68.68 -3.54
N LYS A 137 -19.35 -68.61 -3.70
CA LYS A 137 -20.18 -67.45 -4.12
C LYS A 137 -21.65 -67.67 -3.64
N PRO A 138 -22.52 -66.65 -3.53
CA PRO A 138 -23.24 -66.02 -4.66
C PRO A 138 -23.10 -64.46 -4.66
N ARG A 139 -23.23 -63.68 -5.76
CA ARG A 139 -24.25 -63.53 -6.84
C ARG A 139 -25.57 -62.94 -6.35
N ASN A 140 -26.22 -61.98 -7.01
CA ASN A 140 -26.01 -61.20 -8.26
C ASN A 140 -26.53 -59.75 -8.01
N HIS A 141 -26.38 -58.71 -8.83
CA HIS A 141 -25.82 -58.49 -10.19
C HIS A 141 -24.71 -57.39 -10.12
N GLY A 142 -24.26 -56.58 -11.11
CA GLY A 142 -24.61 -56.31 -12.52
C GLY A 142 -25.32 -54.95 -12.71
N ILE A 143 -25.06 -54.14 -13.75
CA ILE A 143 -24.18 -54.29 -14.94
C ILE A 143 -23.40 -52.98 -15.27
N SER A 144 -22.16 -53.19 -15.77
CA SER A 144 -21.27 -52.38 -16.67
C SER A 144 -21.83 -51.13 -17.39
N GLY A 145 -21.05 -50.17 -17.89
CA GLY A 145 -19.58 -50.00 -18.13
C GLY A 145 -19.37 -48.67 -18.91
N LEU A 146 -18.20 -48.18 -19.34
CA LEU A 146 -16.83 -48.69 -19.53
C LEU A 146 -15.82 -47.49 -19.44
N LYS A 147 -14.51 -47.75 -19.38
CA LYS A 147 -13.44 -46.73 -19.54
C LYS A 147 -12.91 -46.71 -20.98
N ALA A 148 -12.48 -45.55 -21.46
CA ALA A 148 -11.30 -45.39 -22.34
C ALA A 148 -10.85 -43.91 -22.41
N SER A 149 -9.56 -43.67 -22.64
CA SER A 149 -8.97 -42.35 -22.87
C SER A 149 -8.44 -42.26 -24.30
N SER A 150 -8.48 -41.07 -24.91
CA SER A 150 -7.66 -40.75 -26.10
C SER A 150 -7.41 -39.25 -26.21
N SER A 151 -6.18 -38.87 -26.54
CA SER A 151 -5.77 -37.50 -26.84
C SER A 151 -6.32 -37.02 -28.19
N ILE A 152 -6.36 -35.70 -28.39
CA ILE A 152 -6.57 -35.06 -29.69
C ILE A 152 -5.44 -34.05 -29.89
N SER A 153 -4.66 -34.23 -30.96
CA SER A 153 -3.69 -33.26 -31.45
C SER A 153 -4.37 -32.26 -32.40
N PHE A 154 -3.84 -31.05 -32.48
CA PHE A 154 -4.27 -30.00 -33.40
C PHE A 154 -3.33 -29.94 -34.61
N GLU A 155 -3.88 -30.01 -35.83
CA GLU A 155 -3.19 -29.57 -37.05
C GLU A 155 -4.11 -28.66 -37.88
N LEU A 156 -3.50 -27.79 -38.67
CA LEU A 156 -4.17 -26.70 -39.39
C LEU A 156 -3.87 -26.84 -40.89
N GLY A 157 -4.90 -26.97 -41.73
CA GLY A 157 -4.78 -27.13 -43.19
C GLY A 157 -5.89 -26.37 -43.91
N SER A 158 -5.57 -25.73 -45.04
CA SER A 158 -6.42 -24.73 -45.66
C SER A 158 -6.92 -25.05 -47.07
N SER A 159 -8.08 -24.47 -47.40
CA SER A 159 -8.46 -23.90 -48.71
C SER A 159 -8.69 -24.78 -49.95
N PHE A 160 -9.97 -24.75 -50.38
CA PHE A 160 -10.48 -24.39 -51.72
C PHE A 160 -10.89 -25.44 -52.79
N LEU A 161 -12.07 -25.14 -53.37
CA LEU A 161 -12.67 -25.53 -54.67
C LEU A 161 -12.94 -27.00 -55.04
N GLY A 162 -14.24 -27.30 -55.24
CA GLY A 162 -14.74 -28.45 -55.99
C GLY A 162 -16.28 -28.54 -55.96
N LYS A 163 -16.96 -28.34 -57.09
CA LYS A 163 -18.44 -28.44 -57.19
C LYS A 163 -18.88 -29.88 -57.50
N THR A 164 -19.96 -30.35 -56.87
CA THR A 164 -21.24 -30.79 -57.49
C THR A 164 -22.14 -31.49 -56.45
N GLY A 165 -23.43 -31.65 -56.76
CA GLY A 165 -24.38 -32.44 -55.95
C GLY A 165 -25.49 -31.61 -55.31
N SER A 166 -26.71 -31.73 -55.84
CA SER A 166 -27.93 -31.29 -55.16
C SER A 166 -28.43 -32.42 -54.24
N LEU A 167 -29.04 -32.08 -53.11
CA LEU A 167 -30.31 -32.70 -52.68
C LEU A 167 -31.00 -31.89 -51.57
N ARG A 168 -32.25 -32.27 -51.27
CA ARG A 168 -33.21 -31.56 -50.40
C ARG A 168 -32.84 -31.51 -48.91
N GLU A 169 -33.46 -30.56 -48.23
CA GLU A 169 -33.44 -30.40 -46.78
C GLU A 169 -33.92 -31.66 -46.03
N SER A 170 -33.26 -31.95 -44.91
CA SER A 170 -33.88 -32.65 -43.77
C SER A 170 -33.47 -31.91 -42.49
N VAL A 171 -34.36 -31.04 -42.00
CA VAL A 171 -34.08 -30.20 -40.82
C VAL A 171 -34.07 -31.07 -39.56
N THR A 172 -32.89 -31.55 -39.18
CA THR A 172 -32.63 -32.08 -37.85
C THR A 172 -32.07 -30.97 -36.98
N THR A 173 -32.91 -30.44 -36.08
CA THR A 173 -32.49 -29.47 -35.06
C THR A 173 -31.50 -30.14 -34.10
N ARG A 174 -30.20 -30.03 -34.39
CA ARG A 174 -29.14 -30.34 -33.44
C ARG A 174 -29.26 -29.38 -32.27
N VAL A 175 -29.89 -29.85 -31.19
CA VAL A 175 -29.84 -29.18 -29.88
C VAL A 175 -28.39 -29.29 -29.39
N ALA A 176 -27.57 -28.32 -29.77
CA ALA A 176 -26.25 -28.17 -29.19
C ALA A 176 -26.43 -28.03 -27.66
N PRO A 177 -25.65 -28.76 -26.85
CA PRO A 177 -25.71 -28.56 -25.40
C PRO A 177 -25.35 -27.10 -25.14
N LYS A 178 -26.27 -26.35 -24.50
CA LYS A 178 -25.95 -25.02 -23.98
C LYS A 178 -24.85 -25.20 -22.94
N ALA A 179 -23.60 -25.06 -23.37
CA ALA A 179 -22.49 -24.84 -22.47
C ALA A 179 -22.93 -23.72 -21.52
N LYS A 180 -22.97 -24.00 -20.22
CA LYS A 180 -23.22 -22.96 -19.23
C LYS A 180 -22.07 -21.98 -19.39
N SER A 181 -22.34 -20.84 -20.02
CA SER A 181 -21.41 -19.73 -20.01
C SER A 181 -21.19 -19.40 -18.55
N ALA A 182 -20.00 -19.73 -18.04
CA ALA A 182 -19.55 -19.18 -16.78
C ALA A 182 -19.61 -17.68 -16.99
N ALA A 183 -20.55 -17.02 -16.29
CA ALA A 183 -20.78 -15.61 -16.48
C ALA A 183 -19.46 -14.92 -16.19
N ARG A 184 -18.82 -14.39 -17.25
CA ARG A 184 -17.58 -13.65 -17.11
C ARG A 184 -17.97 -12.32 -16.49
N ILE A 185 -18.01 -12.32 -15.16
CA ILE A 185 -18.17 -11.11 -14.34
C ILE A 185 -16.98 -10.23 -14.73
N LEU A 186 -17.24 -9.31 -15.66
CA LEU A 186 -16.37 -8.16 -15.83
C LEU A 186 -16.50 -7.40 -14.50
N PRO A 187 -15.39 -7.11 -13.80
CA PRO A 187 -15.46 -6.35 -12.56
C PRO A 187 -16.02 -4.96 -12.90
N GLU A 188 -17.29 -4.76 -12.59
CA GLU A 188 -17.94 -3.46 -12.67
C GLU A 188 -17.42 -2.62 -11.50
N ALA A 189 -16.93 -1.42 -11.81
CA ALA A 189 -16.39 -0.50 -10.82
C ALA A 189 -17.49 -0.14 -9.80
N SER A 190 -17.45 -0.76 -8.63
CA SER A 190 -18.58 -0.80 -7.68
C SER A 190 -18.23 -0.20 -6.32
N TYR A 191 -16.97 -0.32 -5.88
CA TYR A 191 -16.60 -0.08 -4.49
C TYR A 191 -15.99 1.30 -4.27
N LYS A 192 -16.28 1.88 -3.11
CA LYS A 192 -15.81 3.20 -2.70
C LYS A 192 -14.68 3.04 -1.69
N VAL A 193 -13.52 3.63 -2.00
CA VAL A 193 -12.32 3.51 -1.17
C VAL A 193 -11.89 4.90 -0.70
N ALA A 194 -11.77 5.08 0.62
CA ALA A 194 -11.24 6.31 1.20
C ALA A 194 -9.78 6.14 1.62
N VAL A 195 -8.92 7.11 1.30
CA VAL A 195 -7.53 7.19 1.78
C VAL A 195 -7.40 8.39 2.70
N LEU A 196 -7.19 8.13 3.99
CA LEU A 196 -7.03 9.16 5.03
C LEU A 196 -5.53 9.41 5.26
N GLY A 197 -5.05 10.61 4.90
CA GLY A 197 -3.62 10.92 4.76
C GLY A 197 -3.13 10.83 3.31
N ALA A 198 -4.01 11.14 2.35
CA ALA A 198 -3.79 10.99 0.92
C ALA A 198 -2.68 11.88 0.33
N ALA A 199 -2.37 13.03 0.94
CA ALA A 199 -1.28 13.90 0.50
C ALA A 199 0.09 13.49 1.09
N GLY A 200 0.12 12.53 2.02
CA GLY A 200 1.35 11.98 2.59
C GLY A 200 2.15 11.11 1.60
N GLY A 201 3.42 10.85 1.93
CA GLY A 201 4.35 10.11 1.06
C GLY A 201 4.03 8.62 0.83
N ILE A 202 3.10 8.04 1.61
CA ILE A 202 2.46 6.75 1.30
C ILE A 202 1.14 7.00 0.55
N GLY A 203 0.35 8.00 0.98
CA GLY A 203 -0.98 8.30 0.44
C GLY A 203 -1.01 8.58 -1.06
N GLN A 204 -0.06 9.37 -1.59
CA GLN A 204 -0.03 9.71 -3.02
C GLN A 204 0.19 8.48 -3.93
N PRO A 205 1.28 7.68 -3.77
CA PRO A 205 1.46 6.47 -4.57
C PRO A 205 0.41 5.39 -4.27
N LEU A 206 -0.16 5.35 -3.07
CA LEU A 206 -1.28 4.45 -2.75
C LEU A 206 -2.56 4.84 -3.51
N GLY A 207 -2.88 6.13 -3.56
CA GLY A 207 -3.99 6.67 -4.35
C GLY A 207 -3.84 6.35 -5.84
N LEU A 208 -2.64 6.46 -6.40
CA LEU A 208 -2.35 6.06 -7.78
C LEU A 208 -2.65 4.57 -8.02
N LEU A 209 -2.19 3.68 -7.13
CA LEU A 209 -2.40 2.24 -7.28
C LEU A 209 -3.88 1.84 -7.10
N ILE A 210 -4.61 2.48 -6.17
CA ILE A 210 -6.06 2.25 -6.00
C ILE A 210 -6.84 2.78 -7.20
N LYS A 211 -6.47 3.96 -7.76
CA LYS A 211 -7.03 4.53 -9.00
C LYS A 211 -6.81 3.61 -10.22
N MET A 212 -5.84 2.69 -10.18
CA MET A 212 -5.61 1.69 -11.23
C MET A 212 -6.45 0.42 -11.10
N SER A 213 -7.10 0.16 -9.95
CA SER A 213 -7.96 -1.03 -9.79
C SER A 213 -9.28 -0.87 -10.57
N PRO A 214 -9.73 -1.91 -11.31
CA PRO A 214 -11.02 -1.89 -12.01
C PRO A 214 -12.23 -2.04 -11.07
N LEU A 215 -12.02 -2.46 -9.82
CA LEU A 215 -13.09 -2.69 -8.84
C LEU A 215 -13.61 -1.40 -8.17
N VAL A 216 -12.85 -0.30 -8.26
CA VAL A 216 -13.11 0.95 -7.54
C VAL A 216 -13.97 1.91 -8.36
N SER A 217 -15.14 2.29 -7.85
CA SER A 217 -16.04 3.30 -8.44
C SER A 217 -15.66 4.73 -8.03
N GLU A 218 -15.30 4.92 -6.77
CA GLU A 218 -14.95 6.21 -6.17
C GLU A 218 -13.70 6.07 -5.30
N LEU A 219 -12.64 6.79 -5.65
CA LEU A 219 -11.46 7.01 -4.83
C LEU A 219 -11.60 8.36 -4.13
N ARG A 220 -11.79 8.31 -2.82
CA ARG A 220 -11.97 9.49 -1.97
C ARG A 220 -10.70 9.79 -1.20
N LEU A 221 -10.14 10.97 -1.41
CA LEU A 221 -8.84 11.36 -0.88
C LEU A 221 -9.06 12.39 0.22
N TYR A 222 -8.65 12.06 1.44
CA TYR A 222 -8.71 12.97 2.58
C TYR A 222 -7.31 13.31 3.09
N ASP A 223 -7.08 14.59 3.37
CA ASP A 223 -5.92 15.04 4.13
C ASP A 223 -6.24 16.40 4.81
N ILE A 224 -5.39 16.83 5.74
CA ILE A 224 -5.50 18.16 6.37
C ILE A 224 -5.07 19.30 5.43
N ALA A 225 -4.29 19.00 4.39
CA ALA A 225 -3.80 19.97 3.40
C ALA A 225 -3.46 19.30 2.05
N ASN A 226 -3.28 20.11 1.00
CA ASN A 226 -2.71 19.76 -0.31
C ASN A 226 -3.43 18.69 -1.17
N VAL A 227 -4.43 17.99 -0.63
CA VAL A 227 -5.13 16.88 -1.31
C VAL A 227 -5.80 17.26 -2.63
N LYS A 228 -6.26 18.52 -2.78
CA LYS A 228 -6.82 19.07 -4.04
C LYS A 228 -5.88 18.93 -5.24
N GLY A 229 -4.56 19.08 -5.05
CA GLY A 229 -3.57 18.86 -6.11
C GLY A 229 -3.44 17.38 -6.49
N VAL A 230 -3.42 16.50 -5.48
CA VAL A 230 -3.31 15.05 -5.65
C VAL A 230 -4.54 14.47 -6.36
N ALA A 231 -5.73 14.95 -6.01
CA ALA A 231 -6.98 14.54 -6.65
C ALA A 231 -7.07 15.01 -8.11
N ALA A 232 -6.67 16.26 -8.40
CA ALA A 232 -6.61 16.77 -9.76
C ALA A 232 -5.64 15.96 -10.63
N ASP A 233 -4.44 15.66 -10.15
CA ASP A 233 -3.45 14.84 -10.86
C ASP A 233 -3.99 13.42 -11.15
N LEU A 234 -4.50 12.73 -10.12
CA LEU A 234 -5.08 11.38 -10.26
C LEU A 234 -6.37 11.35 -11.10
N SER A 235 -7.11 12.45 -11.21
CA SER A 235 -8.32 12.53 -12.05
C SER A 235 -8.00 12.35 -13.55
N HIS A 236 -6.78 12.68 -13.97
CA HIS A 236 -6.34 12.53 -15.37
C HIS A 236 -6.03 11.07 -15.75
N CYS A 237 -5.89 10.14 -14.79
CA CYS A 237 -5.67 8.73 -15.10
C CYS A 237 -6.94 8.11 -15.72
N ASN A 238 -6.80 7.50 -16.90
CA ASN A 238 -7.88 7.03 -17.77
C ASN A 238 -8.49 5.68 -17.34
N THR A 239 -8.91 5.60 -16.08
CA THR A 239 -9.51 4.43 -15.41
C THR A 239 -10.90 4.78 -14.84
N PRO A 240 -11.81 3.81 -14.63
CA PRO A 240 -13.22 4.10 -14.34
C PRO A 240 -13.48 4.76 -12.98
N SER A 241 -12.58 4.60 -12.00
CA SER A 241 -12.71 5.23 -10.68
C SER A 241 -12.77 6.76 -10.80
N GLN A 242 -13.85 7.36 -10.29
CA GLN A 242 -13.92 8.81 -10.06
C GLN A 242 -13.01 9.19 -8.88
N VAL A 243 -12.42 10.38 -8.89
CA VAL A 243 -11.55 10.87 -7.81
C VAL A 243 -12.20 12.09 -7.16
N MET A 244 -12.25 12.10 -5.83
CA MET A 244 -12.81 13.20 -5.03
C MET A 244 -11.83 13.62 -3.94
N ASP A 245 -11.69 14.92 -3.69
CA ASP A 245 -10.92 15.45 -2.58
C ASP A 245 -11.79 15.90 -1.40
N PHE A 246 -11.22 15.81 -0.19
CA PHE A 246 -11.82 16.27 1.06
C PHE A 246 -10.71 16.85 1.94
N THR A 247 -10.72 18.17 2.15
CA THR A 247 -9.66 18.92 2.82
C THR A 247 -10.05 19.35 4.23
N GLY A 248 -9.38 18.79 5.24
CA GLY A 248 -9.50 19.20 6.64
C GLY A 248 -10.79 18.75 7.35
N PRO A 249 -10.88 18.96 8.69
CA PRO A 249 -11.82 18.24 9.54
C PRO A 249 -13.31 18.37 9.18
N ALA A 250 -13.73 19.50 8.61
CA ALA A 250 -15.12 19.72 8.19
C ALA A 250 -15.55 18.83 7.01
N GLU A 251 -14.62 18.39 6.17
CA GLU A 251 -14.90 17.58 4.97
C GLU A 251 -14.72 16.07 5.23
N LEU A 252 -14.09 15.67 6.35
CA LEU A 252 -13.85 14.27 6.75
C LEU A 252 -15.12 13.42 6.81
N ALA A 253 -16.17 13.92 7.47
CA ALA A 253 -17.46 13.22 7.56
C ALA A 253 -18.08 12.97 6.17
N SER A 254 -17.91 13.91 5.23
CA SER A 254 -18.40 13.76 3.85
C SER A 254 -17.55 12.77 3.03
N CYS A 255 -16.24 12.69 3.27
CA CYS A 255 -15.37 11.69 2.67
C CYS A 255 -15.86 10.26 2.97
N LEU A 256 -16.25 10.00 4.21
CA LEU A 256 -16.51 8.65 4.72
C LEU A 256 -17.90 8.08 4.35
N LYS A 257 -18.87 8.92 3.96
CA LYS A 257 -20.27 8.49 3.72
C LYS A 257 -20.42 7.39 2.67
N GLY A 258 -20.77 6.18 3.12
CA GLY A 258 -20.99 5.02 2.24
C GLY A 258 -19.71 4.48 1.61
N VAL A 259 -18.56 4.60 2.29
CA VAL A 259 -17.29 3.99 1.91
C VAL A 259 -17.27 2.51 2.30
N ASP A 260 -16.77 1.64 1.41
CA ASP A 260 -16.65 0.19 1.64
C ASP A 260 -15.30 -0.17 2.29
N VAL A 261 -14.23 0.55 1.92
CA VAL A 261 -12.87 0.33 2.46
C VAL A 261 -12.23 1.67 2.84
N VAL A 262 -11.86 1.82 4.11
CA VAL A 262 -11.13 2.98 4.64
C VAL A 262 -9.68 2.60 4.89
N VAL A 263 -8.75 3.32 4.28
CA VAL A 263 -7.30 3.08 4.37
C VAL A 263 -6.62 4.25 5.04
N ILE A 264 -5.87 3.99 6.11
CA ILE A 264 -5.29 5.03 6.98
C ILE A 264 -3.76 4.96 6.96
N PRO A 265 -3.09 5.55 5.93
CA PRO A 265 -1.67 5.89 5.96
C PRO A 265 -1.34 7.16 6.77
N ALA A 266 -2.34 7.91 7.24
CA ALA A 266 -2.13 9.13 8.03
C ALA A 266 -1.22 8.91 9.24
N GLY A 267 -0.23 9.76 9.39
CA GLY A 267 0.72 9.75 10.50
C GLY A 267 1.93 10.62 10.21
N VAL A 268 2.62 11.05 11.26
CA VAL A 268 3.88 11.77 11.13
C VAL A 268 5.02 10.75 10.95
N PRO A 269 5.89 10.88 9.93
CA PRO A 269 7.10 10.07 9.84
C PRO A 269 8.10 10.49 10.92
N ARG A 270 8.86 9.54 11.46
CA ARG A 270 9.88 9.82 12.49
C ARG A 270 10.87 10.87 11.98
N LYS A 271 11.01 11.98 12.72
CA LYS A 271 11.97 13.06 12.44
C LYS A 271 13.21 12.93 13.34
N PRO A 272 14.38 13.47 12.94
CA PRO A 272 15.51 13.64 13.85
C PRO A 272 15.08 14.39 15.14
N GLY A 273 15.60 13.96 16.28
CA GLY A 273 15.26 14.51 17.60
C GLY A 273 13.95 14.01 18.23
N MET A 274 13.08 13.31 17.48
CA MET A 274 11.81 12.76 18.01
C MET A 274 12.04 11.42 18.72
N THR A 275 11.51 11.27 19.95
CA THR A 275 11.56 10.01 20.70
C THR A 275 10.58 8.97 20.11
N ARG A 276 10.65 7.72 20.60
CA ARG A 276 9.65 6.69 20.25
C ARG A 276 8.27 7.04 20.80
N ASP A 277 8.20 7.74 21.93
CA ASP A 277 6.95 8.04 22.62
C ASP A 277 6.24 9.28 22.08
N ASP A 278 6.99 10.32 21.65
CA ASP A 278 6.42 11.45 20.91
C ASP A 278 5.71 10.98 19.64
N LEU A 279 6.40 10.12 18.87
CA LEU A 279 5.88 9.55 17.62
C LEU A 279 4.63 8.70 17.87
N PHE A 280 4.64 7.89 18.93
CA PHE A 280 3.47 7.13 19.37
C PHE A 280 2.31 8.05 19.72
N ASN A 281 2.50 9.03 20.61
CA ASN A 281 1.43 9.91 21.10
C ASN A 281 0.80 10.74 19.97
N ILE A 282 1.61 11.25 19.04
CA ILE A 282 1.14 11.98 17.86
C ILE A 282 0.28 11.08 16.96
N ASN A 283 0.79 9.90 16.60
CA ASN A 283 0.07 9.00 15.68
C ASN A 283 -1.15 8.34 16.35
N ALA A 284 -1.11 8.10 17.67
CA ALA A 284 -2.23 7.63 18.47
C ALA A 284 -3.38 8.66 18.48
N GLY A 285 -3.08 9.95 18.65
CA GLY A 285 -4.07 11.03 18.55
C GLY A 285 -4.68 11.16 17.15
N ILE A 286 -3.85 11.04 16.10
CA ILE A 286 -4.32 11.03 14.70
C ILE A 286 -5.27 9.84 14.47
N VAL A 287 -4.85 8.61 14.79
CA VAL A 287 -5.66 7.40 14.61
C VAL A 287 -6.96 7.47 15.38
N LYS A 288 -6.95 7.93 16.65
CA LYS A 288 -8.17 8.16 17.43
C LYS A 288 -9.15 9.05 16.67
N SER A 289 -8.72 10.24 16.25
CA SER A 289 -9.60 11.21 15.59
C SER A 289 -10.21 10.72 14.27
N LEU A 290 -9.45 9.93 13.50
CA LEU A 290 -9.92 9.36 12.24
C LEU A 290 -10.87 8.18 12.47
N ILE A 291 -10.60 7.34 13.47
CA ILE A 291 -11.46 6.21 13.83
C ILE A 291 -12.77 6.65 14.50
N GLU A 292 -12.76 7.74 15.28
CA GLU A 292 -14.00 8.38 15.76
C GLU A 292 -14.89 8.80 14.59
N ALA A 293 -14.32 9.41 13.54
CA ALA A 293 -15.07 9.77 12.35
C ALA A 293 -15.54 8.57 11.50
N VAL A 294 -14.74 7.50 11.40
CA VAL A 294 -15.12 6.24 10.73
C VAL A 294 -16.29 5.57 11.44
N ALA A 295 -16.25 5.49 12.77
CA ALA A 295 -17.33 4.96 13.60
C ALA A 295 -18.65 5.71 13.37
N ASP A 296 -18.58 7.05 13.25
CA ASP A 296 -19.76 7.91 13.10
C ASP A 296 -20.33 7.96 11.66
N ASN A 297 -19.57 7.56 10.63
CA ASN A 297 -19.96 7.79 9.22
C ASN A 297 -19.93 6.53 8.31
N CYS A 298 -19.15 5.50 8.66
CA CYS A 298 -19.05 4.24 7.91
C CYS A 298 -18.59 3.05 8.79
N PRO A 299 -19.30 2.72 9.88
CA PRO A 299 -18.90 1.65 10.80
C PRO A 299 -18.81 0.26 10.16
N GLU A 300 -19.52 0.05 9.04
CA GLU A 300 -19.52 -1.22 8.30
C GLU A 300 -18.38 -1.36 7.27
N ALA A 301 -17.53 -0.35 7.10
CA ALA A 301 -16.38 -0.40 6.18
C ALA A 301 -15.29 -1.37 6.68
N PHE A 302 -14.45 -1.85 5.77
CA PHE A 302 -13.19 -2.51 6.14
C PHE A 302 -12.15 -1.43 6.46
N ILE A 303 -11.51 -1.51 7.63
CA ILE A 303 -10.65 -0.45 8.19
C ILE A 303 -9.20 -0.92 8.18
N HIS A 304 -8.38 -0.33 7.32
CA HIS A 304 -6.97 -0.70 7.11
C HIS A 304 -6.03 0.30 7.79
N ILE A 305 -5.45 -0.10 8.92
CA ILE A 305 -4.47 0.70 9.68
C ILE A 305 -3.06 0.47 9.12
N ILE A 306 -2.45 1.55 8.61
CA ILE A 306 -1.03 1.61 8.21
C ILE A 306 -0.26 2.58 9.14
N SER A 307 -0.97 3.49 9.80
CA SER A 307 -0.47 4.40 10.84
C SER A 307 0.37 3.67 11.88
N ASN A 308 1.67 3.96 11.92
CA ASN A 308 2.61 3.27 12.80
C ASN A 308 2.70 3.93 14.19
N PRO A 309 2.91 3.16 15.29
CA PRO A 309 3.19 1.72 15.31
C PRO A 309 1.92 0.85 15.26
N VAL A 310 1.81 -0.02 14.25
CA VAL A 310 0.61 -0.84 13.98
C VAL A 310 0.22 -1.73 15.17
N ASN A 311 1.22 -2.27 15.89
CA ASN A 311 1.02 -3.11 17.08
C ASN A 311 0.17 -2.42 18.18
N SER A 312 0.18 -1.09 18.24
CA SER A 312 -0.57 -0.28 19.22
C SER A 312 -1.74 0.50 18.61
N THR A 313 -1.63 0.95 17.36
CA THR A 313 -2.69 1.75 16.70
C THR A 313 -3.92 0.93 16.31
N VAL A 314 -3.78 -0.39 16.06
CA VAL A 314 -4.92 -1.30 15.90
C VAL A 314 -5.67 -1.51 17.23
N PRO A 315 -5.02 -1.81 18.38
CA PRO A 315 -5.66 -1.77 19.68
C PRO A 315 -6.36 -0.44 20.00
N ILE A 316 -5.74 0.71 19.70
CA ILE A 316 -6.40 2.03 19.84
C ILE A 316 -7.68 2.08 19.00
N ALA A 317 -7.60 1.72 17.71
CA ALA A 317 -8.76 1.72 16.83
C ALA A 317 -9.88 0.80 17.35
N ALA A 318 -9.54 -0.39 17.85
CA ALA A 318 -10.50 -1.33 18.43
C ALA A 318 -11.19 -0.75 19.68
N GLU A 319 -10.45 -0.18 20.62
CA GLU A 319 -11.02 0.42 21.83
C GLU A 319 -11.91 1.64 21.52
N ILE A 320 -11.51 2.51 20.59
CA ILE A 320 -12.36 3.64 20.14
C ILE A 320 -13.66 3.13 19.48
N LEU A 321 -13.59 2.08 18.64
CA LEU A 321 -14.79 1.47 18.04
C LEU A 321 -15.69 0.81 19.10
N LYS A 322 -15.12 0.24 20.18
CA LYS A 322 -15.88 -0.32 21.32
C LYS A 322 -16.55 0.79 22.13
N GLN A 323 -15.85 1.88 22.42
CA GLN A 323 -16.40 3.08 23.07
C GLN A 323 -17.55 3.71 22.27
N LYS A 324 -17.47 3.65 20.93
CA LYS A 324 -18.53 4.06 20.00
C LYS A 324 -19.65 3.03 19.81
N GLY A 325 -19.54 1.82 20.38
CA GLY A 325 -20.55 0.76 20.30
C GLY A 325 -20.66 0.05 18.93
N VAL A 326 -19.69 0.24 18.03
CA VAL A 326 -19.75 -0.25 16.63
C VAL A 326 -18.60 -1.19 16.25
N TYR A 327 -17.90 -1.75 17.24
CA TYR A 327 -16.72 -2.60 16.99
C TYR A 327 -17.09 -3.96 16.39
N ASN A 328 -16.64 -4.20 15.16
CA ASN A 328 -16.65 -5.49 14.50
C ASN A 328 -15.20 -6.01 14.31
N PRO A 329 -14.74 -7.01 15.09
CA PRO A 329 -13.36 -7.51 15.01
C PRO A 329 -13.00 -8.11 13.66
N LYS A 330 -13.99 -8.51 12.83
CA LYS A 330 -13.75 -9.06 11.49
C LYS A 330 -13.38 -7.99 10.46
N LYS A 331 -13.60 -6.69 10.76
CA LYS A 331 -13.45 -5.57 9.80
C LYS A 331 -12.30 -4.61 10.11
N LEU A 332 -11.57 -4.80 11.22
CA LEU A 332 -10.42 -3.98 11.58
C LEU A 332 -9.11 -4.73 11.30
N PHE A 333 -8.25 -4.15 10.45
CA PHE A 333 -7.05 -4.79 9.91
C PHE A 333 -5.82 -3.91 10.09
N GLY A 334 -4.77 -4.43 10.73
CA GLY A 334 -3.42 -3.90 10.63
C GLY A 334 -2.71 -4.45 9.40
N VAL A 335 -2.19 -3.56 8.55
CA VAL A 335 -1.60 -3.92 7.25
C VAL A 335 -0.13 -4.33 7.40
N SER A 336 0.13 -5.57 7.82
CA SER A 336 1.47 -6.18 7.88
C SER A 336 1.96 -6.75 6.54
N THR A 337 1.18 -6.59 5.45
CA THR A 337 1.45 -7.13 4.10
C THR A 337 2.82 -6.75 3.54
N LEU A 338 3.42 -5.63 3.98
CA LEU A 338 4.77 -5.23 3.56
C LEU A 338 5.84 -6.25 4.01
N ASP A 339 5.63 -6.94 5.13
CA ASP A 339 6.61 -7.90 5.65
C ASP A 339 6.53 -9.24 4.91
N VAL A 340 5.33 -9.66 4.47
CA VAL A 340 5.16 -10.75 3.49
C VAL A 340 5.85 -10.39 2.17
N VAL A 341 5.64 -9.18 1.64
CA VAL A 341 6.30 -8.72 0.41
C VAL A 341 7.83 -8.74 0.55
N ARG A 342 8.38 -8.35 1.70
CA ARG A 342 9.81 -8.46 2.03
C ARG A 342 10.28 -9.91 2.12
N ALA A 343 9.57 -10.75 2.87
CA ALA A 343 9.90 -12.15 3.07
C ALA A 343 9.96 -12.91 1.74
N ASN A 344 8.92 -12.79 0.91
CA ASN A 344 8.88 -13.41 -0.41
C ASN A 344 10.03 -12.89 -1.30
N THR A 345 10.34 -11.59 -1.24
CA THR A 345 11.47 -10.98 -1.99
C THR A 345 12.83 -11.55 -1.55
N PHE A 346 13.10 -11.62 -0.25
CA PHE A 346 14.40 -12.05 0.26
C PHE A 346 14.60 -13.57 0.17
N VAL A 347 13.54 -14.36 0.37
CA VAL A 347 13.56 -15.82 0.16
C VAL A 347 13.78 -16.14 -1.32
N ALA A 348 13.07 -15.47 -2.24
CA ALA A 348 13.27 -15.65 -3.67
C ALA A 348 14.72 -15.35 -4.09
N GLN A 349 15.29 -14.24 -3.59
CA GLN A 349 16.69 -13.87 -3.82
C GLN A 349 17.68 -14.90 -3.25
N LYS A 350 17.47 -15.36 -2.00
CA LYS A 350 18.39 -16.31 -1.32
C LYS A 350 18.36 -17.70 -1.92
N LYS A 351 17.20 -18.17 -2.41
CA LYS A 351 16.98 -19.53 -2.91
C LYS A 351 16.87 -19.64 -4.45
N GLY A 352 17.05 -18.54 -5.19
CA GLY A 352 16.98 -18.53 -6.65
C GLY A 352 15.59 -18.81 -7.23
N LEU A 353 14.54 -18.59 -6.43
CA LEU A 353 13.15 -18.87 -6.83
C LEU A 353 12.58 -17.72 -7.68
N LYS A 354 11.57 -18.04 -8.50
CA LYS A 354 10.76 -17.02 -9.18
C LYS A 354 9.89 -16.30 -8.15
N LEU A 355 10.08 -14.99 -7.99
CA LEU A 355 9.40 -14.17 -6.97
C LEU A 355 7.87 -14.31 -6.96
N ILE A 356 7.24 -14.46 -8.13
CA ILE A 356 5.78 -14.59 -8.26
C ILE A 356 5.24 -15.92 -7.70
N ASP A 357 6.08 -16.95 -7.62
CA ASP A 357 5.71 -18.28 -7.12
C ASP A 357 5.92 -18.40 -5.59
N VAL A 358 6.54 -17.39 -4.94
CA VAL A 358 6.92 -17.44 -3.52
C VAL A 358 5.85 -16.85 -2.61
N ASP A 359 5.45 -17.62 -1.59
CA ASP A 359 4.57 -17.24 -0.48
C ASP A 359 5.18 -17.70 0.86
N VAL A 360 5.51 -16.74 1.73
CA VAL A 360 6.01 -16.95 3.10
C VAL A 360 4.98 -16.35 4.06
N PRO A 361 4.33 -17.13 4.94
CA PRO A 361 3.49 -16.56 5.99
C PRO A 361 4.35 -15.71 6.95
N VAL A 362 3.84 -14.55 7.35
CA VAL A 362 4.46 -13.72 8.39
C VAL A 362 3.44 -13.46 9.49
N VAL A 363 3.84 -13.72 10.73
CA VAL A 363 2.97 -13.74 11.91
C VAL A 363 3.51 -12.86 13.04
N GLY A 364 2.75 -12.70 14.13
CA GLY A 364 3.12 -11.88 15.30
C GLY A 364 2.62 -10.44 15.21
N GLY A 365 3.44 -9.53 14.69
CA GLY A 365 3.20 -8.09 14.61
C GLY A 365 4.01 -7.42 13.50
N HIS A 366 4.20 -6.10 13.61
CA HIS A 366 4.79 -5.23 12.57
C HIS A 366 5.94 -4.34 13.12
N ALA A 367 6.66 -4.80 14.13
CA ALA A 367 7.81 -4.06 14.69
C ALA A 367 8.90 -4.99 15.26
N GLY A 368 10.15 -4.82 14.81
CA GLY A 368 11.30 -5.52 15.38
C GLY A 368 11.11 -7.03 15.41
N ILE A 369 11.39 -7.65 16.57
CA ILE A 369 11.24 -9.11 16.77
C ILE A 369 9.79 -9.60 16.67
N THR A 370 8.79 -8.71 16.73
CA THR A 370 7.38 -9.13 16.54
C THR A 370 7.06 -9.56 15.11
N ILE A 371 7.91 -9.24 14.13
CA ILE A 371 7.78 -9.76 12.76
C ILE A 371 8.40 -11.16 12.72
N LEU A 372 7.56 -12.21 12.69
CA LEU A 372 8.01 -13.61 12.61
C LEU A 372 7.68 -14.21 11.23
N PRO A 373 8.66 -14.31 10.31
CA PRO A 373 8.48 -15.05 9.06
C PRO A 373 8.55 -16.56 9.31
N LEU A 374 7.52 -17.29 8.91
CA LEU A 374 7.46 -18.75 9.03
C LEU A 374 8.14 -19.38 7.81
N LEU A 375 9.48 -19.35 7.81
CA LEU A 375 10.33 -19.86 6.74
C LEU A 375 10.11 -21.37 6.52
N SER A 376 9.79 -22.16 7.55
CA SER A 376 9.42 -23.58 7.41
C SER A 376 8.12 -23.81 6.64
N LYS A 377 7.29 -22.78 6.49
CA LYS A 377 6.01 -22.80 5.77
C LYS A 377 6.08 -22.17 4.38
N THR A 378 7.29 -21.81 3.92
CA THR A 378 7.53 -21.26 2.57
C THR A 378 6.93 -22.16 1.48
N ARG A 379 6.23 -21.55 0.53
CA ARG A 379 5.78 -22.18 -0.72
C ARG A 379 6.50 -21.49 -1.90
N PRO A 380 7.02 -22.23 -2.90
CA PRO A 380 7.23 -23.68 -2.90
C PRO A 380 8.18 -24.12 -1.77
N SER A 381 8.01 -25.36 -1.30
CA SER A 381 8.79 -25.90 -0.19
C SER A 381 10.30 -25.90 -0.49
N VAL A 382 11.08 -25.26 0.37
CA VAL A 382 12.54 -25.18 0.29
C VAL A 382 13.16 -25.36 1.68
N THR A 383 14.32 -25.99 1.75
CA THR A 383 15.09 -26.14 2.99
C THR A 383 15.99 -24.92 3.22
N PHE A 384 16.17 -24.57 4.50
CA PHE A 384 17.11 -23.55 4.97
C PHE A 384 18.06 -24.20 5.99
N THR A 385 19.30 -23.72 6.10
CA THR A 385 20.12 -23.99 7.29
C THR A 385 19.72 -23.08 8.45
N ASP A 386 20.19 -23.35 9.66
CA ASP A 386 19.89 -22.52 10.82
C ASP A 386 20.46 -21.10 10.64
N GLU A 387 21.66 -20.97 10.06
CA GLU A 387 22.27 -19.66 9.77
C GLU A 387 21.50 -18.90 8.67
N GLU A 388 20.98 -19.59 7.65
CA GLU A 388 20.12 -18.95 6.66
C GLU A 388 18.79 -18.48 7.25
N THR A 389 18.20 -19.30 8.13
CA THR A 389 16.94 -19.02 8.83
C THR A 389 17.11 -17.80 9.74
N GLU A 390 18.20 -17.74 10.50
CA GLU A 390 18.51 -16.62 11.38
C GLU A 390 18.83 -15.33 10.59
N GLN A 391 19.65 -15.42 9.54
CA GLN A 391 19.99 -14.29 8.67
C GLN A 391 18.76 -13.70 7.97
N LEU A 392 17.90 -14.54 7.40
CA LEU A 392 16.68 -14.10 6.73
C LEU A 392 15.70 -13.48 7.74
N THR A 393 15.50 -14.10 8.90
CA THR A 393 14.61 -13.58 9.95
C THR A 393 15.07 -12.20 10.42
N LYS A 394 16.35 -12.06 10.80
CA LYS A 394 16.94 -10.76 11.19
C LYS A 394 16.80 -9.70 10.09
N ARG A 395 16.98 -10.08 8.82
CA ARG A 395 16.83 -9.15 7.68
C ARG A 395 15.38 -8.71 7.48
N ILE A 396 14.43 -9.63 7.53
CA ILE A 396 12.99 -9.34 7.37
C ILE A 396 12.53 -8.38 8.49
N GLN A 397 12.93 -8.63 9.73
CA GLN A 397 12.64 -7.78 10.89
C GLN A 397 13.25 -6.37 10.77
N ASN A 398 14.46 -6.24 10.21
CA ASN A 398 15.19 -4.97 10.14
C ASN A 398 15.05 -4.22 8.79
N ALA A 399 14.37 -4.77 7.79
CA ALA A 399 14.15 -4.11 6.49
C ALA A 399 13.25 -2.86 6.55
N GLY A 400 12.71 -2.50 7.72
CA GLY A 400 12.21 -1.15 8.01
C GLY A 400 13.36 -0.15 8.23
N THR A 401 14.32 -0.54 9.06
CA THR A 401 15.52 0.22 9.42
C THR A 401 16.44 0.41 8.21
N GLU A 402 16.72 -0.65 7.43
CA GLU A 402 17.54 -0.59 6.21
C GLU A 402 17.10 0.54 5.27
N VAL A 403 15.78 0.75 5.10
CA VAL A 403 15.23 1.78 4.21
C VAL A 403 15.31 3.19 4.82
N VAL A 404 15.27 3.32 6.14
CA VAL A 404 15.47 4.61 6.83
C VAL A 404 16.94 5.04 6.75
N GLU A 405 17.86 4.08 6.91
CA GLU A 405 19.31 4.29 6.79
C GLU A 405 19.72 4.62 5.35
N ALA A 406 19.22 3.86 4.37
CA ALA A 406 19.43 4.14 2.94
C ALA A 406 18.83 5.48 2.48
N LYS A 407 17.85 6.03 3.21
CA LYS A 407 17.30 7.38 3.04
C LYS A 407 18.01 8.46 3.87
N ALA A 408 19.10 8.14 4.55
CA ALA A 408 19.81 9.04 5.47
C ALA A 408 18.89 9.72 6.50
N GLY A 409 17.86 9.01 6.98
CA GLY A 409 16.86 9.53 7.91
C GLY A 409 15.76 10.40 7.30
N ALA A 410 15.73 10.62 5.98
CA ALA A 410 14.71 11.40 5.27
C ALA A 410 13.37 10.63 5.09
N GLY A 411 12.90 9.98 6.16
CA GLY A 411 11.68 9.17 6.19
C GLY A 411 11.91 7.68 5.89
N SER A 412 10.82 6.92 5.83
CA SER A 412 10.80 5.45 5.78
C SER A 412 10.33 4.89 4.44
N ALA A 413 10.05 3.58 4.39
CA ALA A 413 9.40 2.91 3.26
C ALA A 413 8.09 3.61 2.90
N THR A 414 7.91 3.87 1.60
CA THR A 414 6.85 4.74 1.05
C THR A 414 6.24 4.08 -0.18
N LEU A 415 7.03 3.94 -1.25
CA LEU A 415 6.60 3.26 -2.49
C LEU A 415 6.26 1.78 -2.27
N SER A 416 7.10 1.03 -1.56
CA SER A 416 6.85 -0.38 -1.23
C SER A 416 5.70 -0.57 -0.24
N MET A 417 5.50 0.37 0.70
CA MET A 417 4.35 0.36 1.60
C MET A 417 3.04 0.64 0.84
N ALA A 418 3.05 1.59 -0.10
CA ALA A 418 1.91 1.86 -0.97
C ALA A 418 1.56 0.64 -1.84
N TYR A 419 2.56 -0.06 -2.40
CA TYR A 419 2.36 -1.33 -3.10
C TYR A 419 1.72 -2.42 -2.22
N ALA A 420 2.27 -2.64 -1.02
CA ALA A 420 1.74 -3.66 -0.10
C ALA A 420 0.32 -3.33 0.41
N ALA A 421 0.04 -2.05 0.67
CA ALA A 421 -1.29 -1.58 1.04
C ALA A 421 -2.29 -1.69 -0.12
N ALA A 422 -1.88 -1.36 -1.35
CA ALA A 422 -2.72 -1.51 -2.53
C ALA A 422 -3.07 -2.99 -2.81
N ARG A 423 -2.12 -3.91 -2.63
CA ARG A 423 -2.39 -5.36 -2.65
C ARG A 423 -3.46 -5.74 -1.62
N PHE A 424 -3.33 -5.29 -0.37
CA PHE A 424 -4.29 -5.63 0.69
C PHE A 424 -5.69 -5.02 0.44
N VAL A 425 -5.76 -3.84 -0.18
CA VAL A 425 -7.01 -3.25 -0.70
C VAL A 425 -7.59 -4.12 -1.81
N GLU A 426 -6.83 -4.50 -2.84
CA GLU A 426 -7.31 -5.35 -3.93
C GLU A 426 -7.81 -6.71 -3.43
N SER A 427 -7.11 -7.35 -2.48
CA SER A 427 -7.56 -8.55 -1.78
C SER A 427 -8.90 -8.31 -1.05
N SER A 428 -9.07 -7.17 -0.39
CA SER A 428 -10.33 -6.80 0.27
C SER A 428 -11.48 -6.55 -0.71
N LEU A 429 -11.20 -5.93 -1.86
CA LEU A 429 -12.17 -5.70 -2.93
C LEU A 429 -12.60 -7.02 -3.60
N ARG A 430 -11.66 -7.96 -3.81
CA ARG A 430 -11.96 -9.35 -4.21
C ARG A 430 -12.89 -10.05 -3.21
N ALA A 431 -12.61 -9.92 -1.91
CA ALA A 431 -13.40 -10.50 -0.84
C ALA A 431 -14.83 -9.93 -0.78
N LEU A 432 -14.99 -8.61 -0.95
CA LEU A 432 -16.30 -7.93 -1.05
C LEU A 432 -17.09 -8.37 -2.30
N ALA A 433 -16.42 -8.53 -3.45
CA ALA A 433 -17.03 -9.09 -4.65
C ALA A 433 -17.56 -10.52 -4.43
N GLY A 434 -16.91 -11.28 -3.54
CA GLY A 434 -17.26 -12.65 -3.20
C GLY A 434 -16.38 -13.68 -3.90
N ASP A 435 -15.15 -13.31 -4.22
CA ASP A 435 -14.13 -14.31 -4.53
C ASP A 435 -13.94 -15.21 -3.28
N PRO A 436 -14.10 -16.54 -3.38
CA PRO A 436 -14.03 -17.43 -2.24
C PRO A 436 -12.60 -17.74 -1.80
N ASP A 437 -11.58 -17.33 -2.55
CA ASP A 437 -10.18 -17.70 -2.41
C ASP A 437 -9.31 -16.44 -2.22
N VAL A 438 -9.49 -15.78 -1.08
CA VAL A 438 -8.72 -14.60 -0.67
C VAL A 438 -8.04 -14.88 0.67
N TYR A 439 -6.71 -14.89 0.66
CA TYR A 439 -5.87 -15.12 1.82
C TYR A 439 -4.76 -14.08 1.92
N GLU A 440 -4.60 -13.47 3.09
CA GLU A 440 -3.55 -12.48 3.38
C GLU A 440 -3.07 -12.64 4.83
N CYS A 441 -1.84 -12.22 5.13
CA CYS A 441 -1.40 -12.02 6.51
C CYS A 441 -1.74 -10.58 6.97
N THR A 442 -2.38 -10.46 8.13
CA THR A 442 -2.79 -9.16 8.70
C THR A 442 -2.89 -9.25 10.22
N TYR A 443 -2.64 -8.13 10.91
CA TYR A 443 -2.72 -7.97 12.36
C TYR A 443 -4.16 -7.65 12.79
N VAL A 444 -4.85 -8.63 13.36
CA VAL A 444 -6.28 -8.59 13.69
C VAL A 444 -6.52 -9.00 15.14
N GLN A 445 -7.73 -8.81 15.66
CA GLN A 445 -8.12 -9.50 16.90
C GLN A 445 -8.07 -11.01 16.68
N SER A 446 -7.44 -11.75 17.57
CA SER A 446 -7.11 -13.17 17.36
C SER A 446 -7.19 -13.98 18.65
N GLU A 447 -7.40 -15.28 18.48
CA GLU A 447 -7.46 -16.29 19.55
C GLU A 447 -6.35 -17.35 19.39
N LEU A 448 -5.40 -17.16 18.45
CA LEU A 448 -4.26 -18.07 18.23
C LEU A 448 -3.23 -18.06 19.37
N THR A 449 -3.28 -17.05 20.24
CA THR A 449 -2.37 -16.86 21.39
C THR A 449 -3.15 -16.26 22.55
N GLU A 450 -2.52 -16.17 23.71
CA GLU A 450 -3.01 -15.42 24.88
C GLU A 450 -3.10 -13.89 24.66
N LEU A 451 -2.58 -13.38 23.53
CA LEU A 451 -2.62 -11.97 23.18
C LEU A 451 -3.87 -11.65 22.35
N PRO A 452 -4.63 -10.59 22.68
CA PRO A 452 -5.90 -10.31 22.01
C PRO A 452 -5.74 -9.83 20.56
N PHE A 453 -4.53 -9.43 20.14
CA PHE A 453 -4.22 -9.07 18.75
C PHE A 453 -2.97 -9.82 18.29
N PHE A 454 -3.03 -10.40 17.10
CA PHE A 454 -1.93 -11.20 16.54
C PHE A 454 -1.98 -11.20 15.01
N ALA A 455 -0.83 -11.06 14.36
CA ALA A 455 -0.71 -11.15 12.91
C ALA A 455 -0.70 -12.62 12.49
N SER A 456 -1.56 -12.97 11.55
CA SER A 456 -1.69 -14.35 11.05
C SER A 456 -2.28 -14.36 9.66
N ARG A 457 -2.15 -15.49 8.96
CA ARG A 457 -2.87 -15.71 7.69
C ARG A 457 -4.36 -15.84 8.01
N VAL A 458 -5.18 -15.03 7.34
CA VAL A 458 -6.64 -15.08 7.44
C VAL A 458 -7.26 -15.31 6.08
N LYS A 459 -8.45 -15.93 6.06
CA LYS A 459 -9.35 -15.94 4.91
C LYS A 459 -10.24 -14.70 4.97
N LEU A 460 -10.28 -13.93 3.90
CA LEU A 460 -11.19 -12.79 3.74
C LEU A 460 -12.42 -13.20 2.94
N GLY A 461 -13.55 -12.58 3.25
CA GLY A 461 -14.80 -12.69 2.50
C GLY A 461 -15.67 -11.44 2.69
N LYS A 462 -16.94 -11.50 2.27
CA LYS A 462 -17.82 -10.31 2.18
C LYS A 462 -18.03 -9.55 3.50
N ASN A 463 -17.86 -10.24 4.64
CA ASN A 463 -18.07 -9.68 5.98
C ASN A 463 -16.74 -9.44 6.74
N GLY A 464 -15.60 -9.45 6.03
CA GLY A 464 -14.26 -9.33 6.62
C GLY A 464 -13.61 -10.69 6.84
N VAL A 465 -12.96 -10.90 7.98
CA VAL A 465 -12.36 -12.19 8.36
C VAL A 465 -13.42 -13.30 8.44
N GLU A 466 -13.32 -14.29 7.56
CA GLU A 466 -14.13 -15.52 7.63
C GLU A 466 -13.53 -16.51 8.62
N SER A 467 -12.22 -16.80 8.51
CA SER A 467 -11.49 -17.74 9.36
C SER A 467 -10.03 -17.33 9.52
N ILE A 468 -9.48 -17.52 10.72
CA ILE A 468 -8.03 -17.42 10.99
C ILE A 468 -7.39 -18.79 10.75
N ILE A 469 -6.21 -18.85 10.13
CA ILE A 469 -5.57 -20.10 9.69
C ILE A 469 -4.55 -20.56 10.73
N SER A 470 -4.99 -21.38 11.69
CA SER A 470 -4.13 -21.96 12.75
C SER A 470 -3.02 -22.85 12.22
N SER A 471 -3.27 -23.56 11.12
CA SER A 471 -2.36 -24.57 10.56
C SER A 471 -1.01 -24.04 10.10
N ASP A 472 -0.86 -22.73 9.91
CA ASP A 472 0.46 -22.13 9.64
C ASP A 472 1.38 -22.23 10.88
N LEU A 473 0.84 -22.29 12.11
CA LEU A 473 1.58 -22.48 13.37
C LEU A 473 1.79 -23.95 13.75
N GLU A 474 1.06 -24.88 13.14
CA GLU A 474 1.16 -26.32 13.44
C GLU A 474 2.45 -26.92 12.87
N GLY A 475 3.33 -27.45 13.72
CA GLY A 475 4.60 -28.04 13.28
C GLY A 475 5.58 -27.02 12.67
N ILE A 476 5.70 -25.85 13.30
CA ILE A 476 6.83 -24.93 13.09
C ILE A 476 8.13 -25.49 13.68
N THR A 477 9.28 -24.94 13.29
CA THR A 477 10.60 -25.32 13.82
C THR A 477 10.82 -24.85 15.26
N GLU A 478 11.80 -25.43 15.95
CA GLU A 478 12.23 -24.98 17.29
C GLU A 478 12.69 -23.52 17.29
N TYR A 479 13.35 -23.06 16.22
CA TYR A 479 13.71 -21.65 16.03
C TYR A 479 12.47 -20.74 15.97
N GLU A 480 11.48 -21.09 15.14
CA GLU A 480 10.24 -20.32 15.00
C GLU A 480 9.40 -20.34 16.27
N ALA A 481 9.36 -21.47 16.99
CA ALA A 481 8.68 -21.59 18.28
C ALA A 481 9.37 -20.74 19.37
N SER A 482 10.71 -20.77 19.45
CA SER A 482 11.47 -19.93 20.37
C SER A 482 11.30 -18.44 20.04
N ALA A 483 11.24 -18.07 18.76
CA ALA A 483 10.98 -16.69 18.34
C ALA A 483 9.53 -16.24 18.63
N LEU A 484 8.56 -17.16 18.53
CA LEU A 484 7.16 -16.92 18.88
C LEU A 484 6.98 -16.63 20.37
N GLU A 485 7.65 -17.36 21.26
CA GLU A 485 7.61 -17.04 22.69
C GLU A 485 8.41 -15.77 23.02
N ALA A 486 9.54 -15.53 22.35
CA ALA A 486 10.36 -14.33 22.55
C ALA A 486 9.66 -13.02 22.14
N LEU A 487 8.77 -13.05 21.14
CA LEU A 487 8.09 -11.84 20.66
C LEU A 487 6.85 -11.45 21.48
N LYS A 488 6.23 -12.39 22.20
CA LYS A 488 4.99 -12.15 22.96
C LYS A 488 5.11 -11.00 23.96
N PRO A 489 6.19 -10.84 24.77
CA PRO A 489 6.29 -9.74 25.72
C PRO A 489 6.33 -8.35 25.06
N GLU A 490 7.06 -8.17 23.96
CA GLU A 490 7.12 -6.89 23.23
C GLU A 490 5.78 -6.58 22.54
N LEU A 491 5.13 -7.60 21.98
CA LEU A 491 3.81 -7.45 21.37
C LEU A 491 2.73 -7.12 22.42
N LYS A 492 2.76 -7.80 23.57
CA LYS A 492 1.88 -7.52 24.71
C LYS A 492 2.01 -6.09 25.22
N ALA A 493 3.25 -5.64 25.49
CA ALA A 493 3.49 -4.27 25.95
C ALA A 493 3.06 -3.23 24.89
N SER A 494 3.18 -3.56 23.60
CA SER A 494 2.67 -2.71 22.51
C SER A 494 1.13 -2.63 22.49
N ILE A 495 0.45 -3.74 22.77
CA ILE A 495 -1.02 -3.82 22.86
C ILE A 495 -1.53 -3.03 24.06
N GLU A 496 -0.99 -3.31 25.25
CA GLU A 496 -1.39 -2.69 26.52
C GLU A 496 -1.24 -1.16 26.46
N LYS A 497 -0.12 -0.67 25.92
CA LYS A 497 0.11 0.77 25.68
C LYS A 497 -0.94 1.42 24.76
N GLY A 498 -1.45 0.68 23.77
CA GLY A 498 -2.52 1.15 22.89
C GLY A 498 -3.87 1.23 23.60
N ILE A 499 -4.22 0.18 24.36
CA ILE A 499 -5.46 0.12 25.16
C ILE A 499 -5.46 1.22 26.24
N GLU A 500 -4.36 1.36 26.98
CA GLU A 500 -4.17 2.41 27.99
C GLU A 500 -4.38 3.81 27.41
N PHE A 501 -3.88 4.09 26.20
CA PHE A 501 -4.07 5.39 25.55
C PHE A 501 -5.56 5.67 25.31
N ALA A 502 -6.30 4.72 24.74
CA ALA A 502 -7.72 4.87 24.46
C ALA A 502 -8.56 5.03 25.75
N HIS A 503 -8.22 4.30 26.82
CA HIS A 503 -8.93 4.39 28.10
C HIS A 503 -8.63 5.70 28.86
N LYS A 504 -7.38 6.17 28.86
CA LYS A 504 -7.01 7.47 29.47
C LYS A 504 -7.74 8.65 28.81
N GLN A 505 -7.94 8.60 27.50
CA GLN A 505 -8.70 9.62 26.77
C GLN A 505 -10.20 9.58 27.11
N GLN A 506 -10.79 8.39 27.31
CA GLN A 506 -12.17 8.25 27.75
C GLN A 506 -12.38 8.79 29.18
N GLY A 507 -11.46 8.51 30.09
CA GLY A 507 -11.49 9.07 31.46
C GLY A 507 -11.43 10.60 31.47
N ALA A 508 -10.56 11.20 30.65
CA ALA A 508 -10.50 12.64 30.48
C ALA A 508 -11.83 13.21 29.93
N ALA A 509 -12.40 12.61 28.88
CA ALA A 509 -13.65 13.04 28.26
C ALA A 509 -14.90 12.87 29.17
N ALA A 510 -14.83 12.03 30.20
CA ALA A 510 -15.89 11.87 31.22
C ALA A 510 -15.70 12.78 32.45
N SER A 511 -14.65 13.61 32.46
CA SER A 511 -14.31 14.53 33.57
C SER A 511 -14.50 16.02 33.22
N VAL A 512 -15.13 16.29 32.07
CA VAL A 512 -15.42 17.62 31.49
C VAL A 512 -16.90 17.71 31.14
#